data_AF-A0A396FLI3-F1
#
_entry.id   AF-A0A396FLI3-F1
#
_cell.length_a   1.000
_cell.length_b   1.000
_cell.length_c   1.000
_cell.angle_alpha   90.00
_cell.angle_beta   90.00
_cell.angle_gamma   90.00
#
_symmetry.space_group_name_H-M   'P 1'
#
loop_
_entity.id
_entity.type
_entity.pdbx_description
1 polymer ?
#
loop_
_entity_poly.entity_id
_entity_poly.type
_entity_poly.pdbx_seq_one_letter_code
_entity_poly.pdbx_strand_id
1 'polypeptide(L)'
;MFRFNKNHIKMDMKKIRKVMSIFLACCLLLSINFETVFASDIETNTNADIMSLDGPSTTFDGRLFLDENGNYSGQLRSGFTTVTCVLSGRTGGIPTLYTIYIRWQGSNAVQALRADNLYIVGDSQYYSKGFLIDGLSATQGYRSIGTCVIPDTEESVYISTNNLRCYFYNEDYWIKFNEIGGWVDV
;
A
#
# COMPACT_ATOMS: atom_id res chain seq x y z
N MET A 1 24.77 -11.31 59.23
CA MET A 1 23.55 -10.53 59.51
C MET A 1 23.37 -9.52 58.37
N PHE A 2 22.59 -9.88 57.34
CA PHE A 2 22.34 -8.99 56.20
C PHE A 2 21.11 -8.13 56.50
N ARG A 3 21.31 -6.81 56.66
CA ARG A 3 20.22 -5.83 56.76
C ARG A 3 19.78 -5.46 55.34
N PHE A 4 18.60 -5.90 54.93
CA PHE A 4 17.93 -5.36 53.75
C PHE A 4 17.39 -3.97 54.06
N ASN A 5 17.94 -2.95 53.39
CA ASN A 5 17.41 -1.59 53.40
C ASN A 5 16.16 -1.53 52.50
N LYS A 6 14.99 -1.40 53.10
CA LYS A 6 13.70 -1.32 52.41
C LYS A 6 13.29 0.15 52.26
N ASN A 7 14.00 0.89 51.41
CA ASN A 7 13.54 2.20 50.96
C ASN A 7 12.34 2.01 50.01
N HIS A 8 11.15 1.84 50.58
CA HIS A 8 9.90 1.94 49.85
C HIS A 8 9.73 3.39 49.38
N ILE A 9 9.94 3.65 48.10
CA ILE A 9 9.52 4.89 47.43
C ILE A 9 7.98 4.90 47.49
N LYS A 10 7.40 5.56 48.50
CA LYS A 10 5.98 5.91 48.51
C LYS A 10 5.76 7.01 47.47
N MET A 11 5.53 6.59 46.23
CA MET A 11 5.20 7.50 45.14
C MET A 11 3.75 7.96 45.33
N ASP A 12 3.58 9.26 45.57
CA ASP A 12 2.28 9.89 45.85
C ASP A 12 1.29 9.66 44.70
N MET A 13 0.15 9.02 44.97
CA MET A 13 -0.90 8.70 44.00
C MET A 13 -1.38 9.91 43.19
N LYS A 14 -1.30 11.13 43.75
CA LYS A 14 -1.64 12.36 43.00
C LYS A 14 -0.59 12.68 41.93
N LYS A 15 0.69 12.41 42.19
CA LYS A 15 1.77 12.54 41.21
C LYS A 15 1.65 11.47 40.12
N ILE A 16 1.35 10.23 40.50
CA ILE A 16 1.15 9.11 39.55
C ILE A 16 0.00 9.43 38.58
N ARG A 17 -1.15 9.90 39.09
CA ARG A 17 -2.28 10.29 38.23
C ARG A 17 -1.91 11.40 37.26
N LYS A 18 -1.18 12.44 37.69
CA LYS A 18 -0.72 13.51 36.79
C LYS A 18 0.22 12.98 35.70
N VAL A 19 1.18 12.13 36.04
CA VAL A 19 2.11 11.56 35.05
C VAL A 19 1.37 10.66 34.06
N MET A 20 0.44 9.81 34.53
CA MET A 20 -0.38 8.99 33.63
C MET A 20 -1.26 9.82 32.71
N SER A 21 -1.87 10.91 33.21
CA SER A 21 -2.70 11.79 32.37
C SER A 21 -1.87 12.52 31.30
N ILE A 22 -0.64 12.94 31.62
CA ILE A 22 0.28 13.56 30.65
C ILE A 22 0.72 12.51 29.61
N PHE A 23 1.08 11.31 30.05
CA PHE A 23 1.48 10.23 29.16
C PHE A 23 0.35 9.86 28.18
N LEU A 24 -0.88 9.73 28.69
CA LEU A 24 -2.06 9.44 27.87
C LEU A 24 -2.36 10.55 26.86
N ALA A 25 -2.23 11.82 27.28
CA ALA A 25 -2.39 12.96 26.37
C ALA A 25 -1.31 12.98 25.27
N CYS A 26 -0.06 12.65 25.60
CA CYS A 26 1.01 12.52 24.61
C CYS A 26 0.76 11.34 23.64
N CYS A 27 0.26 10.20 24.12
CA CYS A 27 -0.12 9.08 23.25
C CYS A 27 -1.25 9.46 22.30
N LEU A 28 -2.26 10.21 22.78
CA LEU A 28 -3.36 10.70 21.95
C LEU A 28 -2.87 11.69 20.89
N LEU A 29 -1.97 12.60 21.25
CA LEU A 29 -1.36 13.53 20.29
C LEU A 29 -0.47 12.81 19.25
N LEU A 30 0.24 11.75 19.65
CA LEU A 30 1.02 10.92 18.72
C LEU A 30 0.13 10.08 17.80
N SER A 31 -1.04 9.62 18.26
CA SER A 31 -1.99 8.90 17.40
C SER A 31 -2.64 9.78 16.35
N ILE A 32 -2.86 11.08 16.62
CA ILE A 32 -3.37 12.02 15.60
C ILE A 32 -2.33 12.22 14.49
N ASN A 33 -1.03 12.11 14.80
CA ASN A 33 0.04 12.20 13.80
C ASN A 33 0.26 10.90 13.01
N PHE A 34 -0.35 9.79 13.40
CA PHE A 34 -0.23 8.51 12.69
C PHE A 34 -1.32 8.29 11.63
N GLU A 35 -2.39 9.09 11.63
CA GLU A 35 -3.47 8.99 10.65
C GLU A 35 -3.48 10.09 9.57
N THR A 36 -2.54 11.03 9.57
CA THR A 36 -2.53 12.17 8.62
C THR A 36 -1.29 12.28 7.74
N VAL A 37 -0.67 11.17 7.36
CA VAL A 37 0.26 11.14 6.22
C VAL A 37 -0.25 10.10 5.24
N PHE A 38 -0.47 10.52 3.99
CA PHE A 38 -1.12 9.81 2.86
C PHE A 38 -2.63 10.02 2.65
N ALA A 39 -3.16 11.18 3.05
CA ALA A 39 -4.30 11.79 2.36
C ALA A 39 -3.88 13.16 1.86
N SER A 40 -3.00 13.17 0.87
CA SER A 40 -2.80 14.33 0.04
C SER A 40 -3.03 13.85 -1.38
N ASP A 41 -4.24 14.09 -1.88
CA ASP A 41 -4.48 14.27 -3.30
C ASP A 41 -3.64 15.49 -3.72
N ILE A 42 -2.35 15.28 -3.89
CA ILE A 42 -1.50 16.21 -4.61
C ILE A 42 -1.60 15.71 -6.03
N GLU A 43 -2.39 16.40 -6.85
CA GLU A 43 -2.14 16.42 -8.28
C GLU A 43 -0.75 17.04 -8.48
N THR A 44 0.30 16.24 -8.33
CA THR A 44 1.63 16.60 -8.77
C THR A 44 1.59 16.52 -10.29
N ASN A 45 1.21 17.64 -10.90
CA ASN A 45 1.52 17.91 -12.30
C ASN A 45 3.02 18.22 -12.39
N THR A 46 3.85 17.22 -12.06
CA THR A 46 5.30 17.30 -12.24
C THR A 46 5.62 16.74 -13.61
N ASN A 47 5.53 17.61 -14.62
CA ASN A 47 6.36 17.54 -15.83
C ASN A 47 7.84 17.81 -15.48
N ALA A 48 8.32 17.28 -14.36
CA ALA A 48 9.75 17.04 -14.21
C ALA A 48 10.03 15.84 -15.13
N ASP A 49 11.09 15.92 -15.93
CA ASP A 49 11.58 14.80 -16.74
C ASP A 49 11.87 13.58 -15.85
N ILE A 50 10.82 12.85 -15.49
CA ILE A 50 10.93 11.54 -14.90
C ILE A 50 11.28 10.66 -16.09
N MET A 51 12.54 10.23 -16.14
CA MET A 51 12.96 9.15 -17.05
C MET A 51 12.23 7.86 -16.63
N SER A 52 10.97 7.77 -17.04
CA SER A 52 10.12 6.61 -16.89
C SER A 52 10.35 5.75 -18.12
N LEU A 53 11.11 4.66 -17.95
CA LEU A 53 11.15 3.66 -19.00
C LEU A 53 9.78 2.95 -18.97
N ASP A 54 9.10 2.89 -20.11
CA ASP A 54 7.88 2.12 -20.26
C ASP A 54 8.13 0.70 -19.72
N GLY A 55 7.49 0.41 -18.60
CA GLY A 55 7.62 -0.87 -17.93
C GLY A 55 7.06 -2.01 -18.75
N PRO A 56 7.43 -3.28 -18.43
CA PRO A 56 6.80 -4.43 -19.07
C PRO A 56 5.27 -4.35 -18.93
N SER A 57 4.57 -4.49 -20.05
CA SER A 57 3.11 -4.57 -20.10
C SER A 57 2.66 -6.03 -20.06
N THR A 58 1.65 -6.35 -19.27
CA THR A 58 1.01 -7.67 -19.26
C THR A 58 -0.48 -7.56 -18.96
N THR A 59 -1.23 -8.58 -19.34
CA THR A 59 -2.57 -8.83 -18.80
C THR A 59 -2.40 -9.58 -17.47
N PHE A 60 -3.06 -9.13 -16.41
CA PHE A 60 -3.28 -9.95 -15.20
C PHE A 60 -4.53 -10.77 -15.43
N ASP A 61 -4.47 -12.07 -15.14
CA ASP A 61 -5.66 -12.90 -14.99
C ASP A 61 -5.49 -13.82 -13.78
N GLY A 62 -6.51 -13.92 -12.93
CA GLY A 62 -6.47 -14.79 -11.76
C GLY A 62 -7.81 -14.93 -11.06
N ARG A 63 -7.98 -16.02 -10.31
CA ARG A 63 -9.14 -16.23 -9.44
C ARG A 63 -8.74 -15.95 -8.00
N LEU A 64 -9.53 -15.14 -7.31
CA LEU A 64 -9.38 -14.89 -5.88
C LEU A 64 -10.45 -15.66 -5.10
N PHE A 65 -10.05 -16.21 -3.97
CA PHE A 65 -10.93 -16.95 -3.08
C PHE A 65 -11.17 -16.16 -1.80
N LEU A 66 -12.41 -16.22 -1.30
CA LEU A 66 -12.77 -15.62 -0.03
C LEU A 66 -12.07 -16.38 1.10
N ASP A 67 -11.37 -15.66 1.98
CA ASP A 67 -10.75 -16.22 3.17
C ASP A 67 -11.69 -16.13 4.40
N GLU A 68 -11.30 -16.79 5.49
CA GLU A 68 -12.06 -16.80 6.76
C GLU A 68 -12.24 -15.40 7.37
N ASN A 69 -11.40 -14.43 6.98
CA ASN A 69 -11.48 -13.04 7.43
C ASN A 69 -12.39 -12.18 6.54
N GLY A 70 -12.94 -12.75 5.46
CA GLY A 70 -13.79 -12.06 4.50
C GLY A 70 -13.01 -11.25 3.48
N ASN A 71 -11.74 -11.57 3.21
CA ASN A 71 -10.94 -10.93 2.17
C ASN A 71 -10.77 -11.87 0.98
N TYR A 72 -10.61 -11.29 -0.21
CA TYR A 72 -10.13 -12.04 -1.37
C TYR A 72 -8.66 -11.66 -1.63
N SER A 73 -7.81 -12.64 -1.95
CA SER A 73 -6.41 -12.36 -2.30
C SER A 73 -5.90 -13.23 -3.44
N GLY A 74 -4.98 -12.67 -4.23
CA GLY A 74 -4.22 -13.43 -5.23
C GLY A 74 -3.04 -12.65 -5.79
N GLN A 75 -2.06 -13.40 -6.31
CA GLN A 75 -0.76 -12.88 -6.69
C GLN A 75 -0.57 -12.84 -8.20
N LEU A 76 0.13 -11.79 -8.65
CA LEU A 76 0.75 -11.68 -9.96
C LEU A 76 2.26 -11.64 -9.83
N ARG A 77 2.97 -12.27 -10.76
CA ARG A 77 4.42 -12.16 -10.82
C ARG A 77 4.81 -11.61 -12.18
N SER A 78 5.35 -10.39 -12.20
CA SER A 78 6.29 -9.99 -13.24
C SER A 78 7.68 -10.44 -12.78
N GLY A 79 8.57 -10.81 -13.72
CA GLY A 79 9.86 -11.47 -13.44
C GLY A 79 10.76 -10.77 -12.41
N PHE A 80 10.53 -9.47 -12.12
CA PHE A 80 11.29 -8.68 -11.16
C PHE A 80 10.45 -8.08 -10.02
N THR A 81 9.13 -8.02 -10.17
CA THR A 81 8.21 -7.42 -9.20
C THR A 81 6.89 -8.17 -9.20
N THR A 82 6.53 -8.68 -8.03
CA THR A 82 5.24 -9.30 -7.78
C THR A 82 4.23 -8.20 -7.50
N VAL A 83 3.18 -8.12 -8.30
CA VAL A 83 2.01 -7.28 -8.02
C VAL A 83 0.95 -8.19 -7.38
N THR A 84 0.12 -7.72 -6.47
CA THR A 84 -0.88 -8.57 -5.81
C THR A 84 -2.13 -7.74 -5.62
N CYS A 85 -3.26 -8.29 -6.04
CA CYS A 85 -4.56 -7.67 -5.81
C CYS A 85 -5.17 -8.29 -4.56
N VAL A 86 -5.59 -7.43 -3.63
CA VAL A 86 -6.26 -7.83 -2.39
C VAL A 86 -7.56 -7.05 -2.27
N LEU A 87 -8.66 -7.76 -2.09
CA LEU A 87 -9.96 -7.17 -1.76
C LEU A 87 -10.15 -7.32 -0.25
N SER A 88 -10.07 -6.21 0.47
CA SER A 88 -10.29 -6.21 1.91
C SER A 88 -11.76 -5.96 2.23
N GLY A 89 -12.42 -6.95 2.80
CA GLY A 89 -13.86 -6.89 3.10
C GLY A 89 -14.18 -6.05 4.34
N ARG A 90 -15.49 -5.93 4.62
CA ARG A 90 -16.03 -5.19 5.79
C ARG A 90 -15.57 -3.73 5.85
N THR A 91 -15.35 -3.12 4.68
CA THR A 91 -14.92 -1.72 4.59
C THR A 91 -15.98 -0.82 5.24
N GLY A 92 -15.55 0.02 6.19
CA GLY A 92 -16.49 0.88 6.94
C GLY A 92 -17.55 0.12 7.74
N GLY A 93 -17.33 -1.16 8.04
CA GLY A 93 -18.28 -2.03 8.75
C GLY A 93 -19.38 -2.64 7.86
N ILE A 94 -19.34 -2.44 6.54
CA ILE A 94 -20.34 -2.98 5.60
C ILE A 94 -19.87 -4.33 5.06
N PRO A 95 -20.56 -5.46 5.35
CA PRO A 95 -20.07 -6.81 5.03
C PRO A 95 -19.76 -7.03 3.54
N THR A 96 -20.59 -6.50 2.65
CA THR A 96 -20.47 -6.68 1.20
C THR A 96 -19.58 -5.62 0.53
N LEU A 97 -19.02 -4.68 1.29
CA LEU A 97 -18.17 -3.62 0.74
C LEU A 97 -16.70 -3.98 0.89
N TYR A 98 -16.00 -3.97 -0.23
CA TYR A 98 -14.59 -4.33 -0.33
C TYR A 98 -13.77 -3.15 -0.81
N THR A 99 -12.64 -2.89 -0.14
CA THR A 99 -11.62 -1.97 -0.65
C THR A 99 -10.62 -2.75 -1.49
N ILE A 100 -10.37 -2.26 -2.69
CA ILE A 100 -9.46 -2.87 -3.65
C ILE A 100 -8.08 -2.28 -3.42
N TYR A 101 -7.12 -3.15 -3.12
CA TYR A 101 -5.74 -2.79 -2.91
C TYR A 101 -4.82 -3.47 -3.91
N ILE A 102 -3.87 -2.70 -4.40
CA ILE A 102 -2.75 -3.20 -5.19
C ILE A 102 -1.51 -3.11 -4.32
N ARG A 103 -0.89 -4.27 -4.10
CA ARG A 103 0.40 -4.42 -3.46
C ARG A 103 1.46 -4.67 -4.52
N TRP A 104 2.66 -4.17 -4.32
CA TRP A 104 3.82 -4.61 -5.08
C TRP A 104 4.96 -4.98 -4.14
N GLN A 105 5.81 -5.89 -4.61
CA GLN A 105 7.03 -6.30 -3.91
C GLN A 105 8.02 -6.89 -4.92
N GLY A 106 9.25 -6.39 -4.95
CA GLY A 106 10.27 -6.83 -5.89
C GLY A 106 11.67 -6.35 -5.52
N SER A 107 12.63 -6.60 -6.41
CA SER A 107 14.01 -6.11 -6.25
C SER A 107 14.20 -4.67 -6.73
N ASN A 108 13.33 -4.19 -7.63
CA ASN A 108 13.46 -2.87 -8.26
C ASN A 108 12.50 -1.87 -7.62
N ALA A 109 12.94 -0.61 -7.54
CA ALA A 109 12.12 0.50 -7.09
C ALA A 109 11.03 0.82 -8.12
N VAL A 110 9.77 0.68 -7.72
CA VAL A 110 8.63 0.98 -8.59
C VAL A 110 8.37 2.48 -8.57
N GLN A 111 8.36 3.09 -9.76
CA GLN A 111 7.97 4.48 -9.95
C GLN A 111 6.46 4.63 -9.96
N ALA A 112 5.79 3.81 -10.78
CA ALA A 112 4.34 3.81 -10.88
C ALA A 112 3.82 2.44 -11.37
N LEU A 113 2.56 2.15 -11.05
CA LEU A 113 1.80 1.04 -11.61
C LEU A 113 0.59 1.61 -12.34
N ARG A 114 0.34 1.16 -13.56
CA ARG A 114 -0.82 1.58 -14.35
C ARG A 114 -1.51 0.38 -14.97
N ALA A 115 -2.83 0.36 -14.95
CA ALA A 115 -3.61 -0.52 -15.81
C ALA A 115 -4.68 0.31 -16.50
N ASP A 116 -4.93 0.02 -17.78
CA ASP A 116 -5.99 0.70 -18.54
C ASP A 116 -7.37 0.32 -17.97
N ASN A 117 -7.51 -0.93 -17.53
CA ASN A 117 -8.68 -1.36 -16.75
C ASN A 117 -8.35 -2.50 -15.79
N LEU A 118 -9.02 -2.54 -14.64
CA LEU A 118 -9.13 -3.68 -13.75
C LEU A 118 -10.59 -4.13 -13.70
N TYR A 119 -10.82 -5.42 -13.94
CA TYR A 119 -12.11 -6.08 -13.87
C TYR A 119 -12.17 -6.97 -12.63
N ILE A 120 -13.28 -6.91 -11.89
CA ILE A 120 -13.64 -7.88 -10.86
C ILE A 120 -15.00 -8.47 -11.24
N VAL A 121 -15.05 -9.77 -11.47
CA VAL A 121 -16.20 -10.46 -12.06
C VAL A 121 -16.51 -11.74 -11.29
N GLY A 122 -17.76 -11.91 -10.86
CA GLY A 122 -18.34 -13.19 -10.43
C GLY A 122 -19.51 -13.53 -11.34
N ASP A 123 -20.69 -13.75 -10.77
CA ASP A 123 -21.97 -13.84 -11.50
C ASP A 123 -22.31 -12.55 -12.24
N SER A 124 -21.75 -11.42 -11.79
CA SER A 124 -21.85 -10.10 -12.42
C SER A 124 -20.50 -9.38 -12.39
N GLN A 125 -20.39 -8.29 -13.15
CA GLN A 125 -19.23 -7.41 -13.08
C GLN A 125 -19.39 -6.44 -11.91
N TYR A 126 -18.53 -6.57 -10.89
CA TYR A 126 -18.57 -5.76 -9.67
C TYR A 126 -17.65 -4.53 -9.72
N TYR A 127 -16.63 -4.56 -10.58
CA TYR A 127 -15.70 -3.45 -10.77
C TYR A 127 -15.16 -3.42 -12.20
N SER A 128 -15.03 -2.22 -12.76
CA SER A 128 -14.42 -1.97 -14.07
C SER A 128 -13.91 -0.54 -14.11
N LYS A 129 -12.63 -0.36 -13.77
CA LYS A 129 -11.96 0.95 -13.82
C LYS A 129 -10.45 0.79 -13.96
N GLY A 130 -9.82 1.68 -14.74
CA GLY A 130 -8.37 1.84 -14.78
C GLY A 130 -7.79 2.44 -13.49
N PHE A 131 -6.49 2.30 -13.32
CA PHE A 131 -5.79 2.91 -12.18
C PHE A 131 -4.38 3.38 -12.57
N LEU A 132 -3.91 4.39 -11.85
CA LEU A 132 -2.53 4.84 -11.79
C LEU A 132 -2.16 4.96 -10.31
N ILE A 133 -1.08 4.31 -9.92
CA ILE A 133 -0.58 4.32 -8.55
C ILE A 133 0.85 4.82 -8.59
N ASP A 134 1.16 5.83 -7.79
CA ASP A 134 2.54 6.23 -7.54
C ASP A 134 3.23 5.22 -6.62
N GLY A 135 4.27 4.58 -7.15
CA GLY A 135 5.10 3.62 -6.44
C GLY A 135 6.10 4.27 -5.48
N LEU A 136 6.27 5.60 -5.56
CA LEU A 136 7.12 6.41 -4.67
C LEU A 136 8.56 5.89 -4.53
N SER A 137 9.10 5.31 -5.60
CA SER A 137 10.45 4.70 -5.62
C SER A 137 10.63 3.56 -4.61
N ALA A 138 9.56 2.88 -4.23
CA ALA A 138 9.61 1.81 -3.25
C ALA A 138 9.70 0.45 -3.94
N THR A 139 10.57 -0.43 -3.41
CA THR A 139 10.64 -1.85 -3.83
C THR A 139 9.44 -2.66 -3.37
N GLN A 140 8.67 -2.11 -2.42
CA GLN A 140 7.41 -2.67 -1.95
C GLN A 140 6.45 -1.56 -1.57
N GLY A 141 5.16 -1.80 -1.71
CA GLY A 141 4.16 -0.86 -1.26
C GLY A 141 2.74 -1.37 -1.44
N TYR A 142 1.80 -0.55 -1.01
CA TYR A 142 0.40 -0.90 -0.89
C TYR A 142 -0.46 0.35 -1.04
N ARG A 143 -1.41 0.33 -1.98
CA ARG A 143 -2.30 1.46 -2.27
C ARG A 143 -3.71 0.97 -2.61
N SER A 144 -4.71 1.68 -2.10
CA SER A 144 -6.10 1.48 -2.50
C SER A 144 -6.35 2.16 -3.84
N ILE A 145 -7.20 1.55 -4.68
CA ILE A 145 -7.58 2.12 -5.98
C ILE A 145 -9.09 2.34 -6.12
N GLY A 146 -9.86 1.87 -5.15
CA GLY A 146 -11.31 2.02 -5.15
C GLY A 146 -11.99 1.04 -4.21
N THR A 147 -13.31 1.02 -4.29
CA THR A 147 -14.16 0.06 -3.59
C THR A 147 -15.13 -0.60 -4.56
N CYS A 148 -15.59 -1.80 -4.21
CA CYS A 148 -16.65 -2.49 -4.94
C CYS A 148 -17.57 -3.22 -3.96
N VAL A 149 -18.82 -3.44 -4.38
CA VAL A 149 -19.80 -4.22 -3.61
C VAL A 149 -19.89 -5.60 -4.23
N ILE A 150 -19.57 -6.63 -3.44
CA ILE A 150 -19.64 -8.03 -3.84
C ILE A 150 -20.65 -8.71 -2.91
N PRO A 151 -21.68 -9.39 -3.47
CA PRO A 151 -22.65 -10.15 -2.67
C PRO A 151 -21.97 -11.21 -1.81
N ASP A 152 -22.53 -11.49 -0.64
CA ASP A 152 -22.05 -12.53 0.28
C ASP A 152 -22.26 -13.97 -0.24
N THR A 153 -23.00 -14.12 -1.33
CA THR A 153 -23.18 -15.38 -2.07
C THR A 153 -21.98 -15.76 -2.93
N GLU A 154 -21.05 -14.83 -3.18
CA GLU A 154 -19.88 -15.07 -4.04
C GLU A 154 -18.72 -15.71 -3.26
N GLU A 155 -18.46 -16.99 -3.48
CA GLU A 155 -17.34 -17.68 -2.83
C GLU A 155 -15.98 -17.30 -3.45
N SER A 156 -15.99 -16.81 -4.68
CA SER A 156 -14.78 -16.45 -5.44
C SER A 156 -15.09 -15.40 -6.49
N VAL A 157 -14.10 -14.59 -6.82
CA VAL A 157 -14.20 -13.66 -7.96
C VAL A 157 -13.01 -13.83 -8.89
N TYR A 158 -13.26 -13.63 -10.18
CA TYR A 158 -12.21 -13.50 -11.18
C TYR A 158 -11.74 -12.06 -11.25
N ILE A 159 -10.42 -11.89 -11.34
CA ILE A 159 -9.79 -10.59 -11.52
C ILE A 159 -8.95 -10.61 -12.77
N SER A 160 -9.10 -9.56 -13.57
CA SER A 160 -8.32 -9.36 -14.78
C SER A 160 -7.90 -7.91 -14.95
N THR A 161 -6.75 -7.65 -15.55
CA THR A 161 -6.36 -6.31 -16.00
C THR A 161 -6.07 -6.26 -17.48
N ASN A 162 -6.42 -5.15 -18.10
CA ASN A 162 -5.90 -4.81 -19.42
C ASN A 162 -4.65 -3.95 -19.25
N ASN A 163 -3.56 -4.40 -19.88
CA ASN A 163 -2.36 -3.59 -20.08
C ASN A 163 -1.78 -3.04 -18.77
N LEU A 164 -1.59 -3.93 -17.80
CA LEU A 164 -0.89 -3.61 -16.56
C LEU A 164 0.59 -3.37 -16.85
N ARG A 165 1.07 -2.17 -16.51
CA ARG A 165 2.44 -1.71 -16.69
C ARG A 165 3.02 -1.34 -15.35
N CYS A 166 4.29 -1.68 -15.15
CA CYS A 166 5.05 -1.36 -13.95
C CYS A 166 6.28 -0.53 -14.33
N TYR A 167 6.21 0.76 -14.09
CA TYR A 167 7.30 1.69 -14.37
C TYR A 167 8.29 1.65 -13.22
N PHE A 168 9.58 1.71 -13.54
CA PHE A 168 10.66 1.67 -12.56
C PHE A 168 11.46 2.96 -12.66
N TYR A 169 11.89 3.49 -11.53
CA TYR A 169 12.97 4.48 -11.54
C TYR A 169 14.25 3.73 -11.80
N ASN A 170 15.07 4.26 -12.68
CA ASN A 170 16.33 3.63 -12.93
C ASN A 170 17.43 4.67 -13.08
N GLU A 171 17.86 5.26 -11.97
CA GLU A 171 19.07 6.07 -11.99
C GLU A 171 20.31 5.16 -11.98
N ASP A 172 20.31 4.08 -11.18
CA ASP A 172 21.50 3.23 -10.99
C ASP A 172 21.75 2.16 -12.06
N TYR A 173 20.76 1.63 -12.79
CA TYR A 173 21.05 0.89 -14.04
C TYR A 173 21.39 1.87 -15.18
N TRP A 174 20.97 3.12 -15.16
CA TRP A 174 21.46 4.12 -16.12
C TRP A 174 22.86 4.64 -15.76
N ILE A 175 23.23 4.76 -14.49
CA ILE A 175 24.60 5.06 -14.04
C ILE A 175 25.52 3.84 -14.24
N LYS A 176 25.04 2.63 -13.93
CA LYS A 176 25.80 1.38 -14.07
C LYS A 176 25.95 0.90 -15.52
N PHE A 177 25.08 1.34 -16.45
CA PHE A 177 25.19 1.18 -17.92
C PHE A 177 25.57 2.48 -18.67
N ASN A 178 25.86 3.57 -17.95
CA ASN A 178 26.46 4.81 -18.46
C ASN A 178 25.59 5.78 -19.31
N GLU A 179 24.29 5.89 -19.04
CA GLU A 179 23.37 6.87 -19.66
C GLU A 179 22.99 8.06 -18.77
N ILE A 180 23.18 8.03 -17.44
CA ILE A 180 22.98 9.22 -16.59
C ILE A 180 24.04 9.29 -15.50
N GLY A 181 25.27 9.59 -15.88
CA GLY A 181 26.36 9.89 -14.96
C GLY A 181 27.40 10.74 -15.68
N GLY A 182 27.12 12.04 -15.80
CA GLY A 182 28.04 13.04 -16.33
C GLY A 182 28.05 14.26 -15.42
N TRP A 183 29.24 14.78 -15.13
CA TRP A 183 29.38 16.17 -14.75
C TRP A 183 29.05 17.03 -15.98
N VAL A 184 28.28 18.10 -15.81
CA VAL A 184 28.21 19.16 -16.82
C VAL A 184 29.47 19.99 -16.65
N ASP A 185 30.52 19.66 -17.41
CA ASP A 185 31.60 20.60 -17.65
C ASP A 185 31.04 21.74 -18.53
N VAL A 186 31.10 22.98 -18.03
CA VAL A 186 30.69 24.21 -18.74
C VAL A 186 31.73 24.60 -19.77
#